data_AF-A0A2U3QZ49-F1
#
_entry.id   AF-A0A2U3QZ49-F1
#
_cell.length_a   1.000
_cell.length_b   1.000
_cell.length_c   1.000
_cell.angle_alpha   90.00
_cell.angle_beta   90.00
_cell.angle_gamma   90.00
#
_symmetry.space_group_name_H-M   'P 1'
#
loop_
_entity.id
_entity.type
_entity.pdbx_description
1 polymer ?
#
loop_
_entity_poly.entity_id
_entity_poly.type
_entity_poly.pdbx_seq_one_letter_code
_entity_poly.pdbx_strand_id
1 'polypeptide(L)' 'MLLLYLREYRTYFHIGQNYVISESSACKAVKWVEDTLVKYQNFALPGRKALMKSEYEL' A
#
# COMPACT_ATOMS: atom_id res chain seq x y z
N MET A 1 -0.62 -9.86 3.07
CA MET A 1 0.23 -9.33 1.96
C MET A 1 0.55 -7.87 2.12
N LEU A 2 -0.37 -6.96 1.75
CA LEU A 2 -0.12 -5.52 1.71
C LEU A 2 0.29 -4.95 3.08
N LEU A 3 -0.41 -5.32 4.16
CA LEU A 3 -0.11 -4.79 5.49
C LEU A 3 1.27 -5.21 6.02
N LEU A 4 1.77 -6.40 5.65
CA LEU A 4 3.12 -6.82 6.02
C LEU A 4 4.19 -6.05 5.24
N TYR A 5 3.87 -5.69 3.99
CA TYR A 5 4.70 -4.80 3.19
C TYR A 5 4.69 -3.37 3.72
N LEU A 6 3.52 -2.79 4.00
CA LEU A 6 3.39 -1.40 4.43
C LEU A 6 3.77 -1.15 5.90
N ARG A 7 3.52 -2.11 6.81
CA ARG A 7 3.75 -1.94 8.25
C ARG A 7 5.12 -2.47 8.71
N GLU A 8 5.58 -3.58 8.15
CA GLU A 8 6.84 -4.22 8.55
C GLU A 8 7.94 -4.12 7.48
N TYR A 9 7.66 -3.53 6.30
CA TYR A 9 8.62 -3.43 5.20
C TYR A 9 9.22 -4.77 4.77
N ARG A 10 8.49 -5.88 4.95
CA ARG A 10 8.95 -7.22 4.52
C ARG A 10 9.02 -7.31 3.00
N THR A 11 10.02 -8.02 2.48
CA THR A 11 10.18 -8.25 1.03
C THR A 11 9.07 -9.15 0.48
N TYR A 12 8.76 -8.99 -0.82
CA TYR A 12 7.75 -9.82 -1.51
C TYR A 12 8.07 -11.31 -1.44
N PHE A 13 9.36 -11.68 -1.46
CA PHE A 13 9.82 -13.05 -1.24
C PHE A 13 9.41 -13.61 0.13
N HIS A 14 9.65 -12.89 1.23
CA HIS A 14 9.24 -13.32 2.58
C HIS A 14 7.72 -13.39 2.73
N ILE A 15 7.00 -12.46 2.10
CA ILE A 15 5.55 -12.48 2.06
C ILE A 15 5.06 -13.69 1.27
N GLY A 16 5.70 -14.01 0.14
CA GLY A 16 5.41 -15.19 -0.66
C GLY A 16 5.59 -16.49 0.11
N GLN A 17 6.69 -16.61 0.88
CA GLN A 17 6.94 -17.77 1.74
C GLN A 17 5.88 -17.95 2.83
N ASN A 18 5.47 -16.87 3.51
CA ASN A 18 4.47 -16.95 4.59
C ASN A 18 3.10 -17.46 4.12
N TYR A 19 2.75 -17.23 2.86
CA TYR A 19 1.45 -17.60 2.31
C TYR A 19 1.54 -18.64 1.19
N VAL A 20 2.72 -19.25 1.01
CA VAL A 20 2.97 -20.30 0.02
C VAL A 20 2.58 -19.87 -1.41
N ILE A 21 2.88 -18.62 -1.76
CA ILE A 21 2.66 -18.06 -3.09
C ILE A 21 3.99 -17.62 -3.70
N SER A 22 4.05 -17.61 -5.04
CA SER A 22 5.22 -17.06 -5.74
C SER A 22 5.38 -15.56 -5.44
N GLU A 23 6.62 -15.07 -5.46
CA GLU A 23 6.92 -13.65 -5.30
C GLU A 23 6.17 -12.79 -6.31
N SER A 24 6.11 -13.23 -7.57
CA SER A 24 5.36 -12.58 -8.64
C SER A 24 3.87 -12.47 -8.33
N SER A 25 3.27 -13.50 -7.71
CA SER A 25 1.87 -13.48 -7.27
C SER A 25 1.67 -12.49 -6.12
N ALA A 26 2.60 -12.44 -5.16
CA ALA A 26 2.55 -11.49 -4.05
C ALA A 26 2.64 -10.04 -4.55
N CYS A 27 3.54 -9.75 -5.49
CA CYS A 27 3.68 -8.44 -6.11
C CYS A 27 2.41 -8.01 -6.86
N LYS A 28 1.83 -8.91 -7.68
CA LYS A 28 0.56 -8.65 -8.38
C LYS A 28 -0.59 -8.39 -7.41
N ALA A 29 -0.69 -9.17 -6.33
CA ALA A 29 -1.73 -9.00 -5.32
C ALA A 29 -1.61 -7.66 -4.60
N VAL A 30 -0.40 -7.27 -4.19
CA VAL A 30 -0.15 -5.95 -3.57
C VAL A 30 -0.55 -4.82 -4.51
N LYS A 31 -0.08 -4.86 -5.76
CA LYS A 31 -0.40 -3.85 -6.76
C LYS A 31 -1.90 -3.75 -7.05
N TRP A 32 -2.60 -4.89 -7.13
CA TRP A 32 -4.04 -4.91 -7.33
C TRP A 32 -4.80 -4.25 -6.18
N VAL A 33 -4.38 -4.50 -4.93
CA VAL A 33 -5.00 -3.85 -3.77
C VAL A 33 -4.69 -2.35 -3.76
N GLU A 34 -3.45 -1.93 -4.05
CA GLU A 34 -3.08 -0.51 -4.16
C GLU A 34 -3.88 0.21 -5.25
N ASP A 35 -3.98 -0.35 -6.44
CA ASP A 35 -4.77 0.23 -7.55
C ASP A 35 -6.25 0.34 -7.17
N THR A 36 -6.77 -0.65 -6.44
CA THR A 36 -8.14 -0.62 -5.94
C THR A 36 -8.33 0.49 -4.91
N LEU A 37 -7.39 0.63 -3.97
CA LEU A 37 -7.44 1.64 -2.91
C LEU A 37 -7.32 3.05 -3.47
N VAL A 38 -6.46 3.27 -4.47
CA VAL A 38 -6.31 4.56 -5.17
C VAL A 38 -7.58 4.94 -5.94
N LYS A 39 -8.30 3.96 -6.51
CA LYS A 39 -9.59 4.20 -7.19
C LYS A 39 -10.68 4.64 -6.23
N TYR A 40 -10.63 4.22 -4.98
CA TYR A 40 -11.57 4.69 -3.96
C TYR A 40 -11.18 6.08 -3.48
N GLN A 41 -12.03 7.06 -3.82
CA GLN A 41 -11.81 8.49 -3.52
C GLN A 41 -11.65 8.78 -2.02
N ASN A 42 -12.17 7.90 -1.15
CA ASN A 42 -12.05 7.98 0.31
C ASN A 42 -10.61 7.73 0.83
N PHE A 43 -9.81 6.96 0.09
CA PHE A 43 -8.41 6.66 0.42
C PHE A 43 -7.43 7.40 -0.49
N ALA A 44 -7.93 8.08 -1.52
CA ALA A 44 -7.13 8.96 -2.34
C ALA A 44 -6.61 10.09 -1.44
N LEU A 45 -5.28 10.19 -1.33
CA LEU A 45 -4.68 11.29 -0.59
C LEU A 45 -5.12 12.60 -1.25
N PRO A 46 -5.58 13.58 -0.45
CA PRO A 46 -5.88 14.89 -1.00
C PRO A 46 -4.59 15.47 -1.59
N GLY A 47 -4.69 16.15 -2.72
CA GLY A 47 -3.51 16.58 -3.47
C GLY A 47 -2.50 17.35 -2.61
N ARG A 48 -1.23 17.39 -3.00
CA ARG A 48 -0.10 17.94 -2.22
C ARG A 48 -0.36 19.32 -1.57
N LYS A 49 -1.19 20.17 -2.22
CA LYS A 49 -1.62 21.48 -1.72
C LYS A 49 -2.56 21.41 -0.50
N ALA A 50 -3.39 20.38 -0.41
CA ALA A 50 -4.26 20.14 0.74
C ALA A 50 -3.51 19.58 1.95
N LEU A 51 -2.44 18.79 1.71
CA LEU A 51 -1.57 18.28 2.78
C LEU A 51 -0.75 19.41 3.44
N MET A 52 -0.30 20.40 2.67
CA MET A 52 0.34 21.60 3.23
C MET A 52 -0.59 22.41 4.14
N LYS A 53 -1.92 22.23 4.02
CA LYS A 53 -2.91 22.94 4.83
C LYS A 53 -3.01 22.44 6.27
N SER A 54 -2.69 21.17 6.50
CA SER A 54 -2.77 20.54 7.82
C SER A 54 -1.50 20.69 8.66
N GLU A 55 -0.37 21.11 8.08
CA GLU A 55 0.88 21.26 8.84
C GLU A 55 0.98 22.59 9.60
N TYR A 56 0.08 23.54 9.37
CA TYR A 56 0.05 24.84 10.06
C TYR A 56 -1.13 25.03 11.02
N GLU A 57 -1.92 23.99 11.29
CA GLU A 57 -3.03 24.00 12.24
C GLU A 57 -2.66 23.14 13.48
N LEU A 58 -1.62 23.56 14.20
CA LEU A 58 -1.28 23.10 15.56
C LEU A 58 -1.03 24.29 16.48
#